data_AF-A0A496C4Q0-F1
#
_entry.id   AF-A0A496C4Q0-F1
#
_cell.length_a   1.000
_cell.length_b   1.000
_cell.length_c   1.000
_cell.angle_alpha   90.00
_cell.angle_beta   90.00
_cell.angle_gamma   90.00
#
_symmetry.space_group_name_H-M   'P 1'
#
loop_
_entity.id
_entity.type
_entity.pdbx_description
1 polymer ?
#
loop_
_entity_poly.entity_id
_entity_poly.type
_entity_poly.pdbx_seq_one_letter_code
_entity_poly.pdbx_strand_id
1 'polypeptide(L)'
;MKRLNYVMGMAMGIVFLLTACGGPKSVAQQDVAVIVPCSGPEYMTNSQYIRASAMGLSTDMTIAKKKAQSSARTEIATAIEAKVKAMVEDYTSSYQNGENDESKRRFQDIARTTVQQKLNGLRTICEQTMRTPDNKYKVYIALELAGNELLEGISNSIKNDDKLRIDFEYEKFKKVFEEEMSKEN
;
A
#
# COMPACT_ATOMS: atom_id res chain seq x y z
N MET A 1 32.60 97.88 -18.30
CA MET A 1 33.10 97.98 -16.92
C MET A 1 32.93 96.62 -16.24
N LYS A 2 34.04 96.05 -15.73
CA LYS A 2 34.21 95.25 -14.49
C LYS A 2 32.99 94.35 -14.09
N ARG A 3 33.04 93.02 -13.93
CA ARG A 3 34.09 92.16 -13.34
C ARG A 3 33.90 90.69 -13.73
N LEU A 4 35.02 90.02 -13.95
CA LEU A 4 35.24 88.58 -13.94
C LEU A 4 35.88 88.23 -12.58
N ASN A 5 35.43 87.17 -11.89
CA ASN A 5 36.10 86.45 -10.79
C ASN A 5 35.18 85.29 -10.35
N TYR A 6 35.52 84.01 -10.58
CA TYR A 6 36.39 83.09 -9.81
C TYR A 6 35.64 82.23 -8.78
N VAL A 7 36.02 80.93 -8.75
CA VAL A 7 36.08 79.99 -7.61
C VAL A 7 35.26 78.69 -7.76
N MET A 8 35.99 77.62 -8.12
CA MET A 8 36.18 76.34 -7.41
C MET A 8 34.98 75.42 -7.06
N GLY A 9 35.08 74.17 -7.51
CA GLY A 9 34.30 73.00 -7.04
C GLY A 9 34.21 71.93 -8.14
N MET A 10 35.14 70.98 -8.24
CA MET A 10 35.16 69.68 -7.55
C MET A 10 34.21 68.62 -8.17
N ALA A 11 34.76 67.41 -8.32
CA ALA A 11 34.10 66.10 -8.46
C ALA A 11 33.63 65.63 -9.86
N MET A 12 34.55 64.89 -10.49
CA MET A 12 34.36 63.57 -11.09
C MET A 12 33.07 62.84 -10.69
N GLY A 13 32.32 62.33 -11.67
CA GLY A 13 31.13 61.50 -11.42
C GLY A 13 30.43 61.03 -12.68
N ILE A 14 31.08 60.11 -13.42
CA ILE A 14 30.39 59.27 -14.42
C ILE A 14 29.55 58.27 -13.62
N VAL A 15 28.23 58.38 -13.69
CA VAL A 15 27.31 57.33 -13.22
C VAL A 15 26.56 56.79 -14.44
N PHE A 16 27.12 55.72 -15.01
CA PHE A 16 26.39 54.81 -15.87
C PHE A 16 25.34 54.08 -15.01
N LEU A 17 24.06 54.37 -15.24
CA LEU A 17 22.96 53.57 -14.71
C LEU A 17 22.85 52.28 -15.54
N LEU A 18 23.63 51.25 -15.15
CA LEU A 18 23.38 49.87 -15.56
C LEU A 18 22.27 49.30 -14.68
N THR A 19 21.03 49.28 -15.18
CA THR A 19 19.95 48.50 -14.56
C THR A 19 20.14 47.03 -14.92
N ALA A 20 20.90 46.31 -14.09
CA ALA A 20 21.08 44.86 -14.16
C ALA A 20 20.24 44.15 -13.08
N CYS A 21 19.26 43.38 -13.55
CA CYS A 21 18.62 42.19 -12.99
C CYS A 21 18.55 41.98 -11.45
N GLY A 22 17.32 41.89 -10.95
CA GLY A 22 17.00 41.32 -9.64
C GLY A 22 15.55 40.85 -9.52
N GLY A 23 15.00 40.19 -10.54
CA GLY A 23 13.73 39.46 -10.37
C GLY A 23 13.90 38.35 -9.32
N PRO A 24 12.85 38.01 -8.53
CA PRO A 24 12.95 36.98 -7.51
C PRO A 24 13.32 35.66 -8.19
N LYS A 25 14.53 35.17 -7.92
CA LYS A 25 14.91 33.81 -8.30
C LYS A 25 13.92 32.88 -7.60
N SER A 26 13.11 32.18 -8.39
CA SER A 26 12.38 31.01 -7.89
C SER A 26 13.42 30.06 -7.34
N VAL A 27 13.45 29.92 -6.02
CA VAL A 27 14.26 28.90 -5.37
C VAL A 27 13.74 27.57 -5.89
N ALA A 28 14.58 26.83 -6.62
CA ALA A 28 14.25 25.49 -7.05
C ALA A 28 13.84 24.69 -5.81
N GLN A 29 12.60 24.21 -5.81
CA GLN A 29 12.05 23.47 -4.69
C GLN A 29 12.80 22.13 -4.64
N GLN A 30 13.71 22.00 -3.68
CA GLN A 30 14.49 20.77 -3.49
C GLN A 30 13.57 19.65 -3.03
N ASP A 31 13.88 18.41 -3.44
CA ASP A 31 13.13 17.24 -3.02
C ASP A 31 13.21 17.08 -1.50
N VAL A 32 12.05 16.98 -0.84
CA VAL A 32 11.94 16.74 0.59
C VAL A 32 11.43 15.32 0.79
N ALA A 33 12.16 14.53 1.59
CA ALA A 33 11.75 13.18 1.93
C ALA A 33 10.41 13.18 2.70
N VAL A 34 9.45 12.38 2.24
CA VAL A 34 8.15 12.20 2.89
C VAL A 34 8.19 10.92 3.71
N ILE A 35 8.12 11.05 5.04
CA ILE A 35 7.97 9.90 5.93
C ILE A 35 6.49 9.52 5.96
N VAL A 36 6.18 8.29 5.57
CA VAL A 36 4.82 7.76 5.56
C VAL A 36 4.64 6.85 6.78
N PRO A 37 3.77 7.20 7.74
CA PRO A 37 3.44 6.32 8.86
C PRO A 37 2.91 4.95 8.44
N CYS A 38 3.13 3.95 9.28
CA CYS A 38 2.69 2.58 9.04
C CYS A 38 3.14 2.06 7.65
N SER A 39 4.36 2.43 7.22
CA SER A 39 4.96 1.95 5.98
C SER A 39 6.43 1.64 6.23
N GLY A 40 6.98 0.71 5.46
CA GLY A 40 8.32 0.18 5.66
C GLY A 40 8.36 -1.35 5.64
N PRO A 41 9.55 -1.95 5.64
CA PRO A 41 9.74 -3.40 5.58
C PRO A 41 8.97 -4.18 6.67
N GLU A 42 8.80 -3.60 7.85
CA GLU A 42 8.07 -4.20 8.97
C GLU A 42 6.56 -4.37 8.70
N TYR A 43 6.00 -3.60 7.75
CA TYR A 43 4.59 -3.63 7.36
C TYR A 43 4.36 -4.33 6.02
N MET A 44 5.41 -4.87 5.39
CA MET A 44 5.30 -5.66 4.18
C MET A 44 4.89 -7.10 4.48
N THR A 45 4.19 -7.71 3.51
CA THR A 45 3.92 -9.15 3.52
C THR A 45 5.25 -9.93 3.59
N ASN A 46 5.19 -11.09 4.23
CA ASN A 46 6.29 -12.05 4.30
C ASN A 46 5.71 -13.47 4.28
N SER A 47 6.57 -14.48 4.45
CA SER A 47 6.16 -15.89 4.45
C SER A 47 5.11 -16.26 5.51
N GLN A 48 4.96 -15.47 6.59
CA GLN A 48 4.04 -15.76 7.69
C GLN A 48 2.79 -14.90 7.69
N TYR A 49 2.87 -13.67 7.19
CA TYR A 49 1.81 -12.68 7.30
C TYR A 49 1.55 -11.98 5.98
N ILE A 50 0.28 -11.88 5.61
CA ILE A 50 -0.17 -11.02 4.51
C ILE A 50 -0.55 -9.67 5.11
N ARG A 51 0.08 -8.61 4.63
CA ARG A 51 -0.06 -7.27 5.19
C ARG A 51 -0.38 -6.25 4.13
N ALA A 52 -1.12 -5.23 4.51
CA ALA A 52 -1.33 -4.06 3.70
C ALA A 52 -1.42 -2.81 4.56
N SER A 53 -0.96 -1.70 3.98
CA SER A 53 -0.92 -0.42 4.64
C SER A 53 -1.66 0.61 3.80
N ALA A 54 -2.59 1.32 4.42
CA ALA A 54 -3.42 2.30 3.72
C ALA A 54 -3.67 3.55 4.55
N MET A 55 -4.17 4.58 3.88
CA MET A 55 -4.47 5.88 4.49
C MET A 55 -5.88 6.35 4.13
N GLY A 56 -6.55 6.98 5.09
CA GLY A 56 -7.84 7.64 4.91
C GLY A 56 -7.80 9.10 5.35
N LEU A 57 -8.47 9.95 4.58
CA LEU A 57 -8.60 11.39 4.85
C LEU A 57 -10.09 11.79 4.98
N SER A 58 -10.41 12.53 6.03
CA SER A 58 -11.75 13.06 6.27
C SER A 58 -11.74 14.20 7.29
N THR A 59 -12.76 15.04 7.29
CA THR A 59 -13.01 16.01 8.37
C THR A 59 -13.47 15.33 9.67
N ASP A 60 -13.99 14.09 9.57
CA ASP A 60 -14.37 13.24 10.69
C ASP A 60 -13.34 12.10 10.87
N MET A 61 -12.77 11.96 12.06
CA MET A 61 -11.73 10.97 12.37
C MET A 61 -12.22 9.53 12.19
N THR A 62 -13.46 9.24 12.55
CA THR A 62 -14.05 7.89 12.42
C THR A 62 -14.21 7.53 10.95
N ILE A 63 -14.64 8.48 10.12
CA ILE A 63 -14.73 8.28 8.67
C ILE A 63 -13.33 8.10 8.05
N ALA A 64 -12.34 8.89 8.47
CA ALA A 64 -10.95 8.73 8.00
C ALA A 64 -10.42 7.32 8.34
N LYS A 65 -10.63 6.86 9.58
CA LYS A 65 -10.25 5.51 10.02
C LYS A 65 -10.97 4.42 9.21
N LYS A 66 -12.28 4.52 9.01
CA LYS A 66 -13.04 3.55 8.20
C LYS A 66 -12.54 3.48 6.76
N LYS A 67 -12.18 4.62 6.15
CA LYS A 67 -11.57 4.65 4.81
C LYS A 67 -10.23 3.90 4.79
N ALA A 68 -9.33 4.21 5.72
CA ALA A 68 -8.04 3.54 5.83
C ALA A 68 -8.20 2.02 6.00
N GLN A 69 -9.06 1.59 6.93
CA GLN A 69 -9.35 0.17 7.17
C GLN A 69 -9.95 -0.52 5.94
N SER A 70 -10.87 0.13 5.24
CA SER A 70 -11.49 -0.42 4.04
C SER A 70 -10.46 -0.63 2.93
N SER A 71 -9.61 0.37 2.69
CA SER A 71 -8.56 0.28 1.68
C SER A 71 -7.54 -0.84 2.00
N ALA A 72 -7.05 -0.90 3.24
CA ALA A 72 -6.13 -1.97 3.64
C ALA A 72 -6.76 -3.37 3.54
N ARG A 73 -8.05 -3.51 3.88
CA ARG A 73 -8.81 -4.77 3.70
C ARG A 73 -8.90 -5.16 2.22
N THR A 74 -9.17 -4.21 1.34
CA THR A 74 -9.24 -4.46 -0.10
C THR A 74 -7.89 -4.93 -0.64
N GLU A 75 -6.79 -4.28 -0.24
CA GLU A 75 -5.45 -4.68 -0.65
C GLU A 75 -5.08 -6.09 -0.18
N ILE A 76 -5.38 -6.43 1.09
CA ILE A 76 -5.21 -7.80 1.61
C ILE A 76 -6.05 -8.79 0.82
N ALA A 77 -7.32 -8.47 0.54
CA ALA A 77 -8.20 -9.34 -0.24
C ALA A 77 -7.63 -9.63 -1.63
N THR A 78 -7.18 -8.60 -2.34
CA THR A 78 -6.57 -8.72 -3.66
C THR A 78 -5.28 -9.54 -3.62
N ALA A 79 -4.41 -9.30 -2.62
CA ALA A 79 -3.18 -10.07 -2.46
C ALA A 79 -3.47 -11.56 -2.22
N ILE A 80 -4.45 -11.87 -1.37
CA ILE A 80 -4.83 -13.25 -1.11
C ILE A 80 -5.45 -13.89 -2.36
N GLU A 81 -6.35 -13.21 -3.07
CA GLU A 81 -6.96 -13.73 -4.29
C GLU A 81 -5.90 -14.09 -5.34
N ALA A 82 -4.87 -13.25 -5.50
CA ALA A 82 -3.75 -13.54 -6.39
C ALA A 82 -2.96 -14.78 -5.96
N LYS A 83 -2.60 -14.88 -4.67
CA LYS A 83 -1.87 -16.05 -4.13
C LYS A 83 -2.68 -17.33 -4.24
N VAL A 84 -3.96 -17.30 -3.89
CA VAL A 84 -4.82 -18.48 -3.97
C VAL A 84 -5.02 -18.90 -5.42
N LYS A 85 -5.20 -17.95 -6.35
CA LYS A 85 -5.26 -18.27 -7.77
C LYS A 85 -4.01 -19.02 -8.23
N ALA A 86 -2.82 -18.49 -7.91
CA ALA A 86 -1.55 -19.15 -8.26
C ALA A 86 -1.43 -20.54 -7.63
N MET A 87 -1.73 -20.66 -6.33
CA MET A 87 -1.72 -21.94 -5.61
C MET A 87 -2.69 -22.97 -6.23
N VAL A 88 -3.90 -22.55 -6.64
CA VAL A 88 -4.88 -23.45 -7.27
C VAL A 88 -4.41 -23.87 -8.66
N GLU A 89 -3.84 -22.95 -9.45
CA GLU A 89 -3.25 -23.27 -10.75
C GLU A 89 -2.13 -24.32 -10.59
N ASP A 90 -1.23 -24.13 -9.63
CA ASP A 90 -0.13 -25.05 -9.34
C ASP A 90 -0.61 -26.39 -8.77
N TYR A 91 -1.54 -26.38 -7.81
CA TYR A 91 -2.11 -27.60 -7.22
C TYR A 91 -2.84 -28.46 -8.27
N THR A 92 -3.66 -27.83 -9.12
CA THR A 92 -4.47 -28.51 -10.13
C THR A 92 -3.68 -28.91 -11.39
N SER A 93 -2.52 -28.30 -11.65
CA SER A 93 -1.63 -28.67 -12.76
C SER A 93 -1.18 -30.14 -12.72
N SER A 94 -1.21 -30.76 -11.55
CA SER A 94 -0.84 -32.16 -11.32
C SER A 94 -1.95 -33.18 -11.60
N TYR A 95 -3.20 -32.75 -11.83
CA TYR A 95 -4.33 -33.65 -12.09
C TYR A 95 -4.44 -33.96 -13.58
N GLN A 96 -4.34 -35.25 -13.95
CA GLN A 96 -4.32 -35.73 -15.34
C GLN A 96 -5.70 -35.84 -16.02
N ASN A 97 -6.82 -35.65 -15.31
CA ASN A 97 -8.16 -35.92 -15.86
C ASN A 97 -8.98 -34.65 -16.12
N GLY A 98 -9.71 -34.64 -17.23
CA GLY A 98 -10.43 -33.53 -17.84
C GLY A 98 -11.60 -32.90 -17.05
N GLU A 99 -11.66 -33.05 -15.73
CA GLU A 99 -12.60 -32.35 -14.82
C GLU A 99 -12.03 -31.01 -14.29
N ASN A 100 -10.98 -30.51 -14.94
CA ASN A 100 -10.08 -29.49 -14.42
C ASN A 100 -10.74 -28.11 -14.19
N ASP A 101 -11.74 -27.74 -14.98
CA ASP A 101 -12.29 -26.37 -14.95
C ASP A 101 -13.37 -26.17 -13.88
N GLU A 102 -14.22 -27.16 -13.60
CA GLU A 102 -15.22 -27.04 -12.53
C GLU A 102 -14.53 -27.00 -11.15
N SER A 103 -13.57 -27.90 -10.92
CA SER A 103 -12.82 -27.96 -9.67
C SER A 103 -12.02 -26.68 -9.42
N LYS A 104 -11.31 -26.15 -10.44
CA LYS A 104 -10.64 -24.85 -10.35
C LYS A 104 -11.57 -23.72 -9.96
N ARG A 105 -12.75 -23.63 -10.59
CA ARG A 105 -13.76 -22.61 -10.26
C ARG A 105 -14.24 -22.76 -8.80
N ARG A 106 -14.53 -23.98 -8.35
CA ARG A 106 -14.92 -24.25 -6.96
C ARG A 106 -13.85 -23.83 -5.97
N PHE A 107 -12.58 -24.17 -6.22
CA PHE A 107 -11.48 -23.72 -5.38
C PHE A 107 -11.40 -22.19 -5.30
N GLN A 108 -11.54 -21.51 -6.44
CA GLN A 108 -11.54 -20.03 -6.49
C GLN A 108 -12.73 -19.42 -5.73
N ASP A 109 -13.92 -20.00 -5.84
CA ASP A 109 -15.11 -19.51 -5.16
C ASP A 109 -15.04 -19.72 -3.64
N ILE A 110 -14.54 -20.89 -3.21
CA ILE A 110 -14.24 -21.18 -1.80
C ILE A 110 -13.24 -20.16 -1.27
N ALA A 111 -12.13 -19.96 -2.00
CA ALA A 111 -11.09 -19.02 -1.59
C ALA A 111 -11.63 -17.61 -1.38
N ARG A 112 -12.38 -17.08 -2.36
CA ARG A 112 -13.00 -15.75 -2.26
C ARG A 112 -13.91 -15.63 -1.04
N THR A 113 -14.76 -16.64 -0.83
CA THR A 113 -15.69 -16.66 0.31
C THR A 113 -14.94 -16.69 1.65
N THR A 114 -13.93 -17.56 1.77
CA THR A 114 -13.09 -17.66 2.98
C THR A 114 -12.34 -16.37 3.24
N VAL A 115 -11.78 -15.73 2.21
CA VAL A 115 -11.09 -14.44 2.33
C VAL A 115 -12.03 -13.40 2.91
N GLN A 116 -13.22 -13.22 2.32
CA GLN A 116 -14.21 -12.26 2.81
C GLN A 116 -14.59 -12.49 4.28
N GLN A 117 -14.71 -13.76 4.71
CA GLN A 117 -14.96 -14.10 6.11
C GLN A 117 -13.79 -13.71 7.03
N LYS A 118 -12.54 -13.90 6.57
CA LYS A 118 -11.33 -13.61 7.34
C LYS A 118 -11.00 -12.12 7.43
N LEU A 119 -11.43 -11.29 6.48
CA LEU A 119 -11.21 -9.83 6.49
C LEU A 119 -11.84 -9.11 7.71
N ASN A 120 -12.84 -9.73 8.35
CA ASN A 120 -13.46 -9.19 9.56
C ASN A 120 -12.58 -9.37 10.82
N GLY A 121 -11.62 -10.29 10.79
CA GLY A 121 -10.74 -10.64 11.91
C GLY A 121 -9.32 -10.11 11.82
N LEU A 122 -9.02 -9.23 10.84
CA LEU A 122 -7.66 -8.72 10.64
C LEU A 122 -7.13 -7.98 11.86
N ARG A 123 -5.85 -8.22 12.16
CA ARG A 123 -5.16 -7.57 13.28
C ARG A 123 -4.60 -6.23 12.81
N THR A 124 -4.77 -5.20 13.61
CA THR A 124 -4.13 -3.89 13.35
C THR A 124 -2.75 -3.89 13.99
N ILE A 125 -1.70 -3.73 13.17
CA ILE A 125 -0.30 -3.72 13.64
C ILE A 125 0.30 -2.32 13.70
N CYS A 126 -0.34 -1.34 13.05
CA CYS A 126 -0.03 0.07 13.20
C CYS A 126 -1.29 0.90 12.94
N GLU A 127 -1.48 1.95 13.74
CA GLU A 127 -2.49 2.97 13.53
C GLU A 127 -1.90 4.31 13.96
N GLN A 128 -1.84 5.28 13.04
CA GLN A 128 -1.39 6.64 13.34
C GLN A 128 -2.37 7.66 12.78
N THR A 129 -2.76 8.62 13.62
CA THR A 129 -3.65 9.71 13.22
C THR A 129 -2.91 11.03 13.22
N MET A 130 -2.98 11.75 12.11
CA MET A 130 -2.42 13.08 11.95
C MET A 130 -3.53 14.09 11.68
N ARG A 131 -3.27 15.35 12.04
CA ARG A 131 -4.11 16.48 11.67
C ARG A 131 -3.43 17.30 10.59
N THR A 132 -4.15 17.57 9.51
CA THR A 132 -3.63 18.40 8.41
C THR A 132 -3.74 19.89 8.75
N PRO A 133 -2.99 20.77 8.06
CA PRO A 133 -3.12 22.22 8.24
C PRO A 133 -4.53 22.76 7.97
N ASP A 134 -5.29 22.11 7.08
CA ASP A 134 -6.69 22.40 6.80
C ASP A 134 -7.68 21.69 7.75
N ASN A 135 -7.19 21.27 8.92
CA ASN A 135 -8.01 20.76 10.04
C ASN A 135 -8.73 19.42 9.77
N LYS A 136 -8.28 18.63 8.79
CA LYS A 136 -8.77 17.28 8.49
C LYS A 136 -7.96 16.23 9.26
N TYR A 137 -8.54 15.05 9.44
CA TYR A 137 -7.89 13.87 10.00
C TYR A 137 -7.37 12.98 8.88
N LYS A 138 -6.11 12.58 9.02
CA LYS A 138 -5.40 11.67 8.14
C LYS A 138 -4.98 10.46 8.96
N VAL A 139 -5.59 9.31 8.72
CA VAL A 139 -5.36 8.08 9.48
C VAL A 139 -4.59 7.11 8.59
N TYR A 140 -3.46 6.63 9.09
CA TYR A 140 -2.65 5.58 8.50
C TYR A 140 -2.87 4.30 9.30
N ILE A 141 -3.05 3.18 8.61
CA ILE A 141 -3.25 1.86 9.22
C ILE A 141 -2.41 0.83 8.47
N ALA A 142 -1.84 -0.11 9.21
CA ALA A 142 -1.35 -1.38 8.68
C ALA A 142 -2.14 -2.53 9.32
N LEU A 143 -2.66 -3.42 8.47
CA LEU A 143 -3.38 -4.62 8.88
C LEU A 143 -2.56 -5.86 8.54
N GLU A 144 -2.76 -6.94 9.29
CA GLU A 144 -2.21 -8.26 8.99
C GLU A 144 -3.25 -9.37 9.07
N LEU A 145 -3.07 -10.37 8.21
CA LEU A 145 -3.66 -11.70 8.31
C LEU A 145 -2.54 -12.73 8.42
N ALA A 146 -2.64 -13.63 9.39
CA ALA A 146 -1.70 -14.73 9.50
C ALA A 146 -1.95 -15.78 8.41
N GLY A 147 -0.90 -16.23 7.74
CA GLY A 147 -0.98 -17.18 6.64
C GLY A 147 -1.58 -18.52 7.06
N ASN A 148 -1.30 -18.98 8.29
CA ASN A 148 -1.89 -20.19 8.85
C ASN A 148 -3.42 -20.07 9.03
N GLU A 149 -3.92 -18.92 9.50
CA GLU A 149 -5.36 -18.69 9.66
C GLU A 149 -6.09 -18.71 8.31
N LEU A 150 -5.41 -18.28 7.25
CA LEU A 150 -5.90 -18.35 5.88
C LEU A 150 -5.89 -19.79 5.36
N LEU A 151 -4.76 -20.49 5.50
CA LEU A 151 -4.59 -21.88 5.08
C LEU A 151 -5.64 -22.80 5.74
N GLU A 152 -5.82 -22.66 7.05
CA GLU A 152 -6.84 -23.40 7.81
C GLU A 152 -8.25 -23.05 7.32
N GLY A 153 -8.52 -21.77 7.08
CA GLY A 153 -9.80 -21.33 6.54
C GLY A 153 -10.13 -21.99 5.21
N ILE A 154 -9.20 -21.94 4.25
CA ILE A 154 -9.42 -22.46 2.90
C ILE A 154 -9.50 -23.99 2.92
N SER A 155 -8.57 -24.65 3.61
CA SER A 155 -8.55 -26.12 3.70
C SER A 155 -9.80 -26.69 4.38
N ASN A 156 -10.32 -26.04 5.43
CA ASN A 156 -11.57 -26.45 6.07
C ASN A 156 -12.76 -26.27 5.13
N SER A 157 -12.83 -25.17 4.37
CA SER A 157 -13.87 -24.97 3.37
C SER A 157 -13.81 -26.00 2.25
N ILE A 158 -12.62 -26.41 1.80
CA ILE A 158 -12.43 -27.49 0.81
C ILE A 158 -12.89 -28.84 1.35
N LYS A 159 -12.49 -29.20 2.58
CA LYS A 159 -12.89 -30.47 3.22
C LYS A 159 -14.41 -30.62 3.38
N ASN A 160 -15.12 -29.49 3.44
CA ASN A 160 -16.58 -29.43 3.54
C ASN A 160 -17.28 -29.35 2.17
N ASP A 161 -16.56 -29.25 1.05
CA ASP A 161 -17.14 -29.29 -0.30
C ASP A 161 -17.24 -30.75 -0.79
N ASP A 162 -18.43 -31.16 -1.21
CA ASP A 162 -18.73 -32.55 -1.56
C ASP A 162 -17.89 -33.09 -2.72
N LYS A 163 -17.47 -32.23 -3.66
CA LYS A 163 -16.68 -32.63 -4.82
C LYS A 163 -15.19 -32.56 -4.53
N LEU A 164 -14.72 -31.45 -3.97
CA LEU A 164 -13.29 -31.23 -3.79
C LEU A 164 -12.68 -32.10 -2.68
N ARG A 165 -13.46 -32.48 -1.67
CA ARG A 165 -12.94 -33.26 -0.53
C ARG A 165 -12.41 -34.64 -0.91
N ILE A 166 -12.89 -35.22 -2.02
CA ILE A 166 -12.58 -36.61 -2.41
C ILE A 166 -11.10 -36.74 -2.72
N ASP A 167 -10.56 -35.79 -3.49
CA ASP A 167 -9.17 -35.80 -3.95
C ASP A 167 -8.29 -34.78 -3.22
N PHE A 168 -8.76 -34.22 -2.10
CA PHE A 168 -8.03 -33.17 -1.40
C PHE A 168 -6.87 -33.72 -0.57
N GLU A 169 -5.65 -33.45 -1.02
CA GLU A 169 -4.40 -33.80 -0.33
C GLU A 169 -3.90 -32.61 0.49
N TYR A 170 -4.23 -32.57 1.79
CA TYR A 170 -3.90 -31.44 2.66
C TYR A 170 -2.40 -31.11 2.69
N GLU A 171 -1.52 -32.11 2.83
CA GLU A 171 -0.06 -31.86 2.91
C GLU A 171 0.51 -31.29 1.60
N LYS A 172 0.00 -31.77 0.46
CA LYS A 172 0.38 -31.23 -0.85
C LYS A 172 -0.13 -29.78 -1.01
N PHE A 173 -1.37 -29.52 -0.63
CA PHE A 173 -1.95 -28.18 -0.65
C PHE A 173 -1.20 -27.21 0.25
N LYS A 174 -0.90 -27.62 1.48
CA LYS A 174 -0.11 -26.85 2.44
C LYS A 174 1.28 -26.52 1.89
N LYS A 175 1.95 -27.49 1.27
CA LYS A 175 3.27 -27.27 0.65
C LYS A 175 3.20 -26.20 -0.43
N VAL A 176 2.25 -26.28 -1.35
CA VAL A 176 2.07 -25.26 -2.41
C VAL A 176 1.74 -23.90 -1.79
N PHE A 177 0.90 -23.85 -0.76
CA PHE A 177 0.60 -22.60 -0.05
C PHE A 177 1.84 -21.97 0.58
N GLU A 178 2.67 -22.75 1.27
CA GLU A 178 3.92 -22.28 1.90
C GLU A 178 4.93 -21.81 0.85
N GLU A 179 5.00 -22.49 -0.30
CA GLU A 179 5.80 -22.06 -1.46
C GLU A 179 5.31 -20.71 -2.00
N GLU A 180 4.00 -20.53 -2.22
CA GLU A 180 3.42 -19.25 -2.68
C GLU A 180 3.61 -18.11 -1.68
N MET A 181 3.54 -18.41 -0.38
CA MET A 181 3.78 -17.41 0.67
C MET A 181 5.24 -16.99 0.73
N SER A 182 6.18 -17.90 0.42
CA SER A 182 7.62 -17.64 0.48
C SER A 182 8.16 -16.84 -0.71
N LYS A 183 7.37 -16.64 -1.77
CA LYS A 183 7.75 -15.83 -2.94
C LYS A 183 7.85 -14.32 -2.66
N GLU A 184 7.37 -13.84 -1.51
CA GLU A 184 7.40 -12.43 -1.10
C GLU A 184 8.52 -12.09 -0.10
N ASN A 185 9.56 -12.92 -0.01
CA ASN A 185 10.77 -12.64 0.75
C ASN A 185 11.86 -11.96 -0.08
#